data_AF-A0A0L8GSH5-F1
#
_entry.id   AF-A0A0L8GSH5-F1
#
_cell.length_a   1.000
_cell.length_b   1.000
_cell.length_c   1.000
_cell.angle_alpha   90.00
_cell.angle_beta   90.00
_cell.angle_gamma   90.00
#
_symmetry.space_group_name_H-M   'P 1'
#
loop_
_entity.id
_entity.type
_entity.pdbx_description
1 polymer ?
#
loop_
_entity_poly.entity_id
_entity_poly.type
_entity_poly.pdbx_seq_one_letter_code
_entity_poly.pdbx_strand_id
1 'polypeptide(L)' 'MSNIDNLNRLDNFKIENIQEIIKNRFEDDLIYTNCGRILISLNPFKRLAIYDKEVSMHHNFRYSVD' A
#
# COMPACT_ATOMS: atom_id res chain seq x y z
N MET A 1 11.73 -3.44 11.04
CA MET A 1 10.84 -2.27 11.16
C MET A 1 9.42 -2.74 10.97
N SER A 2 8.46 -2.29 11.79
CA SER A 2 7.03 -2.56 11.57
C SER A 2 6.66 -2.13 10.15
N ASN A 3 5.93 -2.95 9.40
CA ASN A 3 5.49 -2.63 8.05
C ASN A 3 4.56 -1.40 8.11
N ILE A 4 5.10 -0.20 7.80
CA ILE A 4 4.34 1.05 7.80
C ILE A 4 3.57 1.08 6.48
N ASP A 5 2.26 0.90 6.57
CA ASP A 5 1.32 0.96 5.45
C ASP A 5 0.74 2.36 5.23
N ASN A 6 0.94 3.27 6.20
CA ASN A 6 0.48 4.66 6.16
C ASN A 6 1.58 5.64 6.57
N LEU A 7 2.03 6.45 5.62
CA LEU A 7 3.12 7.42 5.78
C LEU A 7 2.81 8.56 6.75
N ASN A 8 1.53 8.82 7.05
CA ASN A 8 1.14 9.85 8.03
C ASN A 8 1.50 9.49 9.47
N ARG A 9 1.94 8.25 9.71
CA ARG A 9 2.40 7.76 11.02
C ARG A 9 3.90 7.98 11.24
N LEU A 10 4.60 8.60 10.29
CA LEU A 10 6.02 8.90 10.40
C LEU A 10 6.24 10.14 11.25
N ASP A 11 6.91 9.97 12.38
CA ASP A 11 7.33 11.07 13.25
C ASP A 11 8.28 12.04 12.52
N ASN A 12 9.07 11.52 11.57
CA ASN A 12 10.03 12.27 10.77
C ASN A 12 9.69 12.18 9.28
N PHE A 13 8.82 13.09 8.82
CA PHE A 13 8.31 13.17 7.45
C PHE A 13 9.34 13.79 6.48
N LYS A 14 10.50 13.16 6.37
CA LYS A 14 11.56 13.51 5.42
C LYS A 14 11.46 12.67 4.15
N ILE A 15 11.83 13.26 3.02
CA ILE A 15 11.74 12.61 1.71
C ILE A 15 12.55 11.32 1.65
N GLU A 16 13.72 11.28 2.30
CA GLU A 16 14.59 10.10 2.31
C GLU A 16 13.92 8.91 3.02
N ASN A 17 13.25 9.16 4.15
CA ASN A 17 12.53 8.14 4.90
C ASN A 17 11.31 7.62 4.11
N ILE A 18 10.58 8.52 3.44
CA ILE A 18 9.44 8.17 2.59
C ILE A 18 9.91 7.26 1.44
N GLN A 19 11.02 7.62 0.80
CA GLN A 19 11.60 6.83 -0.28
C GLN A 19 12.04 5.45 0.20
N GLU A 20 12.71 5.35 1.35
CA GLU A 20 13.14 4.07 1.92
C GLU A 20 11.94 3.15 2.20
N ILE A 21 10.87 3.67 2.79
CA ILE A 21 9.66 2.89 3.09
C ILE A 21 8.97 2.43 1.81
N ILE A 22 8.77 3.32 0.85
CA ILE A 22 8.13 2.97 -0.43
C ILE A 22 8.97 1.93 -1.17
N LYS A 23 10.31 2.06 -1.15
CA LYS A 23 11.23 1.12 -1.76
C LYS A 23 11.12 -0.27 -1.12
N ASN A 24 11.21 -0.36 0.21
CA ASN A 24 11.13 -1.64 0.92
C ASN A 24 9.77 -2.33 0.66
N ARG A 25 8.67 -1.57 0.64
CA ARG A 25 7.34 -2.09 0.29
C ARG A 25 7.28 -2.61 -1.15
N PHE A 26 7.88 -1.88 -2.09
CA PHE A 26 7.91 -2.28 -3.48
C PHE A 26 8.73 -3.56 -3.70
N GLU A 27 9.84 -3.75 -2.98
CA GLU A 27 10.64 -4.98 -3.00
C GLU A 27 9.84 -6.20 -2.51
N ASP A 28 8.85 -5.98 -1.64
CA ASP A 28 7.90 -6.99 -1.14
C ASP A 28 6.61 -7.11 -1.97
N ASP A 29 6.56 -6.56 -3.18
CA ASP A 29 5.37 -6.51 -4.06
C ASP A 29 4.15 -5.77 -3.48
N LEU A 30 4.35 -4.92 -2.47
CA LEU A 30 3.33 -4.06 -1.85
C LEU A 30 3.27 -2.70 -2.55
N ILE A 31 2.58 -2.64 -3.70
CA ILE A 31 2.56 -1.45 -4.57
C ILE A 31 1.69 -0.28 -4.10
N TYR A 32 0.86 -0.51 -3.08
CA TYR A 32 -0.07 0.47 -2.55
C TYR A 32 0.40 0.98 -1.20
N THR A 33 0.50 2.29 -1.01
CA THR A 33 0.88 2.89 0.28
C THR A 33 -0.04 4.06 0.61
N ASN A 34 -0.61 4.07 1.80
CA ASN A 34 -1.45 5.19 2.24
C ASN A 34 -0.59 6.38 2.65
N CYS A 35 -1.08 7.59 2.38
CA CYS A 35 -0.57 8.85 2.89
C CYS A 35 -1.80 9.63 3.38
N GLY A 36 -2.26 9.29 4.58
CA GLY A 36 -3.51 9.79 5.12
C GLY A 36 -4.70 9.31 4.30
N ARG A 37 -5.36 10.24 3.59
CA ARG A 37 -6.51 9.96 2.72
C ARG A 37 -6.11 9.69 1.27
N ILE A 38 -4.84 9.86 0.93
CA ILE A 38 -4.31 9.63 -0.42
C ILE A 38 -3.77 8.21 -0.50
N LEU A 39 -4.08 7.50 -1.57
CA LEU A 39 -3.49 6.21 -1.91
C LEU A 39 -2.42 6.42 -2.98
N ILE A 40 -1.18 6.09 -2.66
CA ILE A 40 -0.06 6.08 -3.61
C ILE A 40 0.02 4.70 -4.25
N SER A 41 0.10 4.64 -5.58
CA SER A 41 0.25 3.41 -6.36
C SER A 41 1.54 3.46 -7.15
N LEU A 42 2.39 2.43 -7.00
CA LEU A 42 3.57 2.23 -7.84
C LEU A 42 3.26 1.21 -8.94
N ASN A 43 3.81 1.43 -10.14
CA ASN A 43 3.65 0.48 -11.24
C ASN A 43 4.62 -0.70 -11.03
N PRO A 44 4.13 -1.94 -10.83
CA PRO A 44 5.00 -3.11 -10.67
C PRO A 44 5.65 -3.58 -11.97
N PHE A 45 5.15 -3.15 -13.14
CA PHE A 45 5.54 -3.68 -14.46
C PHE A 45 5.45 -5.22 -14.60
N LYS A 46 4.70 -5.87 -13.70
CA LYS A 46 4.41 -7.31 -13.69
C LYS A 46 3.00 -7.56 -13.16
N ARG A 47 2.45 -8.74 -13.45
CA ARG A 47 1.16 -9.17 -12.90
C ARG A 47 1.34 -9.56 -11.44
N LEU A 48 0.49 -9.00 -10.57
CA LEU A 48 0.39 -9.38 -9.16
C LEU A 48 -0.93 -10.13 -8.93
N ALA A 49 -0.92 -11.12 -8.04
CA ALA A 49 -2.10 -11.93 -7.68
C ALA A 49 -3.15 -11.16 -6.83
N ILE A 50 -2.84 -9.91 -6.42
CA ILE A 50 -3.71 -9.07 -5.58
C ILE A 50 -5.03 -8.65 -6.25
N TYR A 51 -5.21 -8.95 -7.54
CA TYR A 51 -6.45 -8.70 -8.28
C TYR A 51 -7.21 -9.99 -8.60
N ASP A 52 -6.75 -11.14 -8.12
CA ASP A 52 -7.47 -12.40 -8.33
C ASP A 52 -8.84 -12.36 -7.64
N LYS A 53 -9.78 -13.16 -8.15
CA LYS A 53 -11.20 -13.11 -7.77
C LYS A 53 -11.43 -13.22 -6.26
N GLU A 54 -10.66 -14.08 -5.59
CA GLU A 54 -10.73 -14.31 -4.15
C GLU A 54 -10.39 -13.05 -3.35
N VAL A 55 -9.37 -12.31 -3.79
CA VAL A 55 -8.92 -11.05 -3.15
C VAL A 55 -9.95 -9.96 -3.39
N SER A 56 -10.46 -9.84 -4.62
CA SER A 56 -11.52 -8.86 -4.94
C SER A 56 -12.79 -9.09 -4.10
N MET A 57 -13.20 -10.34 -3.92
CA MET A 57 -14.35 -10.68 -3.08
C MET A 57 -14.13 -10.25 -1.62
N HIS A 58 -12.95 -10.49 -1.05
CA HIS A 58 -12.62 -10.06 0.32
C HIS A 58 -12.75 -8.54 0.52
N HIS A 59 -12.40 -7.74 -0.48
CA HIS A 59 -12.53 -6.28 -0.42
C HIS A 59 -13.96 -5.76 -0.66
N ASN A 60 -14.77 -6.47 -1.45
CA ASN A 60 -16.17 -6.07 -1.74
C ASN A 60 -17.08 -6.18 -0.51
N PHE A 61 -16.87 -7.15 0.38
CA PHE A 61 -17.65 -7.28 1.63
C PHE A 61 -17.48 -6.09 2.57
N ARG A 62 -16.40 -5.30 2.41
CA ARG A 62 -16.12 -4.14 3.26
C ARG A 62 -16.95 -2.90 2.89
N TYR A 63 -17.67 -2.94 1.76
CA TYR A 63 -18.55 -1.87 1.26
C TYR A 63 -20.02 -2.29 1.16
N SER A 64 -20.40 -3.48 1.62
CA SER A 64 -21.80 -3.85 1.83
C SER A 64 -22.27 -3.22 3.15
N VAL A 65 -22.71 -1.98 3.06
CA VAL A 65 -23.45 -1.29 4.12
C VAL A 65 -24.94 -1.45 3.81
N ASP A 66 -25.73 -1.84 4.81
CA ASP A 66 -27.20 -1.69 4.80
C ASP A 66 -27.61 -0.24 4.47
#